data_AF-A0A975PV39-F1
#
_entry.id   AF-A0A975PV39-F1
#
_cell.length_a   1.000
_cell.length_b   1.000
_cell.length_c   1.000
_cell.angle_alpha   90.00
_cell.angle_beta   90.00
_cell.angle_gamma   90.00
#
_symmetry.space_group_name_H-M   'P 1'
#
loop_
_entity.id
_entity.type
_entity.pdbx_description
1 polymer ?
#
loop_
_entity_poly.entity_id
_entity_poly.type
_entity_poly.pdbx_seq_one_letter_code
_entity_poly.pdbx_strand_id
1 'polypeptide(L)'
;MAHPCATNPELWFGYPDDDGGDGAAKARAYERSATEARIQCLRRCPLAQQRRCAQHAIQHREEYGVWAGVKLPGGQYRKREQLARTHEVLGLIAAGEINSRQLPENAALLERSEHDVVSVTAVVLHLPTSRVGRAGPRNAA
;
A
#
# COMPACT_ATOMS: atom_id res chain seq x y z
N MET A 1 7.69 -12.08 -1.75
CA MET A 1 6.60 -11.48 -0.95
C MET A 1 5.65 -10.80 -1.91
N ALA A 2 4.39 -11.23 -1.97
CA ALA A 2 3.38 -10.54 -2.77
C ALA A 2 3.11 -9.15 -2.16
N HIS A 3 3.04 -8.11 -2.99
CA HIS A 3 2.66 -6.77 -2.54
C HIS A 3 1.18 -6.77 -2.17
N PRO A 4 0.74 -6.03 -1.13
CA PRO A 4 -0.65 -6.07 -0.67
C PRO A 4 -1.65 -5.68 -1.76
N CYS A 5 -1.23 -4.82 -2.71
CA CYS A 5 -2.03 -4.44 -3.88
C CYS A 5 -2.25 -5.56 -4.90
N ALA A 6 -1.38 -6.56 -4.97
CA ALA A 6 -1.55 -7.69 -5.89
C ALA A 6 -2.54 -8.73 -5.37
N THR A 7 -2.77 -8.79 -4.05
CA THR A 7 -3.66 -9.78 -3.44
C THR A 7 -5.13 -9.42 -3.56
N ASN A 8 -5.47 -8.12 -3.62
CA ASN A 8 -6.85 -7.66 -3.77
C ASN A 8 -6.89 -6.33 -4.56
N PRO A 9 -6.81 -6.34 -5.90
CA PRO A 9 -6.77 -5.13 -6.72
C PRO A 9 -8.02 -4.23 -6.58
N GLU A 10 -9.20 -4.84 -6.39
CA GLU A 10 -10.48 -4.13 -6.25
C GLU A 10 -10.48 -3.14 -5.07
N LEU A 11 -9.75 -3.45 -3.99
CA LEU A 11 -9.61 -2.54 -2.85
C LEU A 11 -8.88 -1.24 -3.22
N TRP A 12 -7.96 -1.29 -4.17
CA TRP A 12 -7.03 -0.20 -4.49
C TRP A 12 -7.52 0.67 -5.65
N PHE A 13 -8.26 0.06 -6.57
CA PHE A 13 -8.66 0.68 -7.83
C PHE A 13 -10.18 0.66 -8.08
N GLY A 14 -10.97 0.04 -7.18
CA GLY A 14 -12.41 -0.18 -7.35
C GLY A 14 -13.19 1.10 -7.66
N TYR A 15 -14.44 1.09 -8.13
CA TYR A 15 -15.45 0.08 -8.41
C TYR A 15 -15.94 0.41 -9.84
N PRO A 16 -16.21 -0.55 -10.74
CA PRO A 16 -16.76 -0.21 -12.05
C PRO A 16 -18.07 0.57 -11.88
N ASP A 17 -18.21 1.69 -12.58
CA ASP A 17 -19.33 2.64 -12.39
C ASP A 17 -20.68 2.10 -12.89
N ASP A 18 -20.71 0.88 -13.44
CA ASP A 18 -21.83 0.30 -14.19
C ASP A 18 -23.02 -0.18 -13.34
N ASP A 19 -22.91 -0.23 -12.01
CA ASP A 19 -24.05 -0.58 -11.17
C ASP A 19 -24.89 0.69 -10.92
N GLY A 20 -26.15 0.74 -11.34
CA GLY A 20 -27.06 1.91 -11.22
C GLY A 20 -27.43 2.36 -9.78
N GLY A 21 -26.55 2.14 -8.80
CA GLY A 21 -26.72 2.51 -7.39
C GLY A 21 -26.49 4.00 -7.10
N ASP A 22 -26.95 4.41 -5.91
CA ASP A 22 -26.80 5.77 -5.38
C ASP A 22 -25.33 6.23 -5.38
N GLY A 23 -25.05 7.28 -6.15
CA GLY A 23 -23.70 7.87 -6.27
C GLY A 23 -23.10 8.33 -4.94
N ALA A 24 -23.92 8.73 -3.96
CA ALA A 24 -23.41 9.10 -2.64
C ALA A 24 -22.98 7.86 -1.82
N ALA A 25 -23.74 6.77 -1.89
CA ALA A 25 -23.35 5.50 -1.29
C ALA A 25 -22.06 4.95 -1.91
N LYS A 26 -21.95 4.97 -3.25
CA LYS A 26 -20.72 4.61 -3.98
C LYS A 26 -19.52 5.45 -3.56
N ALA A 27 -19.67 6.77 -3.47
CA ALA A 27 -18.60 7.66 -3.05
C ALA A 27 -18.09 7.32 -1.64
N ARG A 28 -19.00 7.07 -0.68
CA ARG A 28 -18.61 6.66 0.69
C ARG A 28 -17.90 5.31 0.70
N ALA A 29 -18.35 4.35 -0.10
CA ALA A 29 -17.69 3.05 -0.23
C ALA A 29 -16.26 3.21 -0.77
N TYR A 30 -16.08 3.99 -1.82
CA TYR A 30 -14.77 4.31 -2.39
C TYR A 30 -13.85 5.03 -1.38
N GLU A 31 -14.37 5.98 -0.60
CA GLU A 31 -13.59 6.63 0.46
C GLU A 31 -13.10 5.63 1.52
N ARG A 32 -13.95 4.69 1.95
CA ARG A 32 -13.56 3.63 2.89
C ARG A 32 -12.51 2.70 2.30
N SER A 33 -12.74 2.19 1.09
CA SER A 33 -11.79 1.29 0.41
C SER A 33 -10.44 1.96 0.19
N ALA A 34 -10.42 3.22 -0.26
CA ALA A 34 -9.18 3.96 -0.44
C ALA A 34 -8.45 4.22 0.89
N THR A 35 -9.19 4.45 1.98
CA THR A 35 -8.60 4.59 3.32
C THR A 35 -7.94 3.29 3.76
N GLU A 36 -8.62 2.16 3.59
CA GLU A 36 -8.07 0.84 3.93
C GLU A 36 -6.85 0.49 3.07
N ALA A 37 -6.92 0.71 1.75
CA ALA A 37 -5.79 0.52 0.83
C ALA A 37 -4.56 1.33 1.26
N ARG A 38 -4.76 2.61 1.65
CA ARG A 38 -3.68 3.46 2.16
C ARG A 38 -3.05 2.87 3.42
N ILE A 39 -3.84 2.46 4.40
CA ILE A 39 -3.32 1.84 5.64
C ILE A 39 -2.50 0.59 5.31
N GLN A 40 -3.02 -0.29 4.45
CA GLN A 40 -2.31 -1.50 4.04
C GLN A 40 -0.99 -1.17 3.30
N CYS A 41 -1.00 -0.17 2.41
CA CYS A 41 0.21 0.30 1.73
C CYS A 41 1.26 0.76 2.73
N LEU A 42 0.87 1.67 3.62
CA LEU A 42 1.78 2.33 4.56
C LEU A 42 2.35 1.33 5.57
N ARG A 43 1.58 0.34 6.02
CA ARG A 43 2.01 -0.64 7.02
C ARG A 43 2.79 -1.81 6.43
N ARG A 44 2.44 -2.29 5.23
CA ARG A 44 2.91 -3.59 4.70
C ARG A 44 3.77 -3.50 3.45
N CYS A 45 3.69 -2.43 2.67
CA CYS A 45 4.45 -2.31 1.43
C CYS A 45 5.88 -1.82 1.72
N PRO A 46 6.94 -2.51 1.24
CA PRO A 46 8.32 -2.04 1.39
C PRO A 46 8.52 -0.66 0.74
N LEU A 47 9.36 0.20 1.33
CA LEU A 47 9.60 1.55 0.81
C LEU A 47 10.10 1.56 -0.64
N ALA A 48 11.01 0.64 -0.99
CA ALA A 48 11.48 0.49 -2.36
C ALA A 48 10.34 0.19 -3.35
N GLN A 49 9.33 -0.57 -2.94
CA GLN A 49 8.16 -0.84 -3.77
C GLN A 49 7.24 0.38 -3.86
N GLN A 50 7.06 1.13 -2.79
CA GLN A 50 6.28 2.38 -2.82
C GLN A 50 6.87 3.38 -3.83
N ARG A 51 8.20 3.51 -3.88
CA ARG A 51 8.89 4.36 -4.86
C ARG A 51 8.61 3.93 -6.30
N ARG A 52 8.72 2.62 -6.59
CA ARG A 52 8.40 2.06 -7.92
C ARG A 52 6.92 2.26 -8.28
N CYS A 53 6.03 2.07 -7.31
CA CYS A 53 4.59 2.29 -7.48
C CYS A 53 4.28 3.75 -7.82
N ALA A 54 4.91 4.71 -7.14
CA ALA A 54 4.75 6.12 -7.44
C ALA A 54 5.28 6.48 -8.85
N GLN A 55 6.44 5.93 -9.22
CA GLN A 55 6.99 6.12 -10.56
C GLN A 55 6.05 5.57 -11.65
N HIS A 56 5.47 4.39 -11.43
CA HIS A 56 4.51 3.80 -12.35
C HIS A 56 3.27 4.69 -12.54
N ALA A 57 2.70 5.19 -11.44
CA ALA A 57 1.53 6.07 -11.50
C ALA A 57 1.77 7.32 -12.35
N ILE A 58 2.96 7.93 -12.24
CA ILE A 58 3.34 9.11 -13.03
C ILE A 58 3.54 8.74 -14.50
N GLN A 59 4.26 7.65 -14.77
CA GLN A 59 4.54 7.20 -16.15
C GLN A 59 3.27 6.90 -16.93
N HIS A 60 2.30 6.28 -16.26
CA HIS A 60 1.02 5.90 -16.86
C HIS A 60 -0.05 6.99 -16.73
N ARG A 61 0.26 8.13 -16.10
CA ARG A 61 -0.66 9.26 -15.87
C ARG A 61 -1.95 8.80 -15.18
N GLU A 62 -1.80 7.92 -14.19
CA GLU A 62 -2.93 7.36 -13.47
C GLU A 62 -3.76 8.46 -12.82
N GLU A 63 -5.09 8.36 -12.90
CA GLU A 63 -5.99 9.41 -12.40
C GLU A 63 -6.82 8.95 -11.20
N TYR A 64 -6.89 7.64 -10.97
CA TYR A 64 -7.77 6.99 -9.99
C TYR A 64 -7.03 5.98 -9.11
N GLY A 65 -7.66 5.60 -8.00
CA GLY A 65 -7.14 4.61 -7.06
C GLY A 65 -6.10 5.14 -6.08
N VAL A 66 -5.43 4.20 -5.40
CA VAL A 66 -4.40 4.47 -4.39
C VAL A 66 -3.03 3.98 -4.88
N TRP A 67 -2.09 4.91 -4.98
CA TRP A 67 -0.73 4.65 -5.47
C TRP A 67 0.28 5.10 -4.42
N ALA A 68 1.20 4.20 -4.04
CA ALA A 68 2.20 4.46 -3.01
C ALA A 68 1.64 5.06 -1.69
N GLY A 69 0.40 4.73 -1.33
CA GLY A 69 -0.27 5.28 -0.14
C GLY A 69 -0.88 6.67 -0.32
N VAL A 70 -0.94 7.17 -1.56
CA VAL A 70 -1.56 8.44 -1.96
C VAL A 70 -2.82 8.12 -2.77
N LYS A 71 -3.94 8.73 -2.40
CA LYS A 71 -5.20 8.58 -3.13
C LYS A 71 -5.28 9.62 -4.24
N LEU A 72 -5.61 9.18 -5.46
CA LEU A 72 -5.85 10.07 -6.58
C LEU A 72 -7.30 10.58 -6.62
N PRO A 73 -7.54 11.84 -7.04
CA PRO A 73 -8.84 12.49 -6.97
C PRO A 73 -9.84 12.08 -8.07
N GLY A 74 -9.42 11.33 -9.09
CA GLY A 74 -10.18 10.96 -10.28
C GLY A 74 -9.97 11.93 -11.47
N GLY A 75 -10.25 11.47 -12.69
CA GLY A 75 -10.10 12.23 -13.95
C GLY A 75 -11.16 13.32 -14.21
N GLN A 76 -11.84 13.82 -13.17
CA GLN A 76 -12.81 14.91 -13.34
C GLN A 76 -12.08 16.21 -13.70
N TYR A 77 -12.46 16.87 -14.80
CA TYR A 77 -11.80 18.11 -15.28
C TYR A 77 -11.64 19.18 -14.18
N ARG A 78 -12.67 19.39 -13.35
CA ARG A 78 -12.64 20.33 -12.22
C ARG A 78 -11.58 20.02 -11.16
N LYS A 79 -11.05 18.80 -11.13
CA LYS A 79 -10.01 18.34 -10.19
C LYS A 79 -8.64 18.19 -10.84
N ARG A 80 -8.45 18.61 -12.10
CA ARG A 80 -7.16 18.46 -12.82
C ARG A 80 -5.96 19.07 -12.08
N GLU A 81 -6.16 20.21 -11.43
CA GLU A 81 -5.10 20.87 -10.65
C GLU A 81 -4.80 20.09 -9.37
N GLN A 82 -5.82 19.50 -8.75
CA GLN A 82 -5.64 18.62 -7.60
C GLN A 82 -4.90 17.34 -8.01
N LEU A 83 -5.23 16.77 -9.17
CA LEU A 83 -4.54 15.62 -9.72
C LEU A 83 -3.06 15.94 -9.99
N ALA A 84 -2.77 17.07 -10.63
CA ALA A 84 -1.40 17.53 -10.89
C ALA A 84 -0.58 17.66 -9.59
N ARG A 85 -1.13 18.33 -8.56
CA ARG A 85 -0.48 18.41 -7.23
C ARG A 85 -0.24 17.05 -6.60
N THR A 86 -1.16 16.11 -6.81
CA THR A 86 -1.02 14.75 -6.27
C THR A 86 0.07 13.98 -7.02
N HIS A 87 0.22 14.18 -8.33
CA HIS A 87 1.32 13.64 -9.14
C HIS A 87 2.68 14.26 -8.76
N GLU A 88 2.73 15.54 -8.41
CA GLU A 88 3.95 16.16 -7.87
C GLU A 88 4.40 15.46 -6.58
N VAL A 89 3.47 15.20 -5.65
CA VAL A 89 3.76 14.44 -4.43
C VAL A 89 4.26 13.03 -4.73
N LEU A 90 3.63 12.33 -5.70
CA LEU A 90 4.13 11.03 -6.16
C LEU A 90 5.55 11.13 -6.76
N GLY A 91 5.87 12.24 -7.43
CA GLY A 91 7.20 12.51 -7.97
C GLY A 91 8.26 12.55 -6.87
N LEU A 92 7.98 13.29 -5.79
CA LEU A 92 8.86 13.36 -4.62
C LEU A 92 9.04 11.98 -3.96
N ILE A 93 7.97 11.16 -3.89
CA ILE A 93 8.04 9.79 -3.38
C ILE A 93 8.90 8.91 -4.30
N ALA A 94 8.70 8.98 -5.62
CA ALA A 94 9.48 8.20 -6.58
C ALA A 94 10.98 8.53 -6.50
N ALA A 95 11.31 9.82 -6.40
CA ALA A 95 12.67 10.31 -6.17
C ALA A 95 13.22 9.91 -4.78
N GLY A 96 12.35 9.54 -3.84
CA GLY A 96 12.71 9.19 -2.47
C GLY A 96 13.09 10.39 -1.62
N GLU A 97 12.70 11.59 -2.05
CA GLU A 97 12.86 12.83 -1.30
C GLU A 97 11.95 12.85 -0.08
N ILE A 98 10.76 12.24 -0.22
CA ILE A 98 9.82 12.03 0.87
C ILE A 98 9.39 10.56 0.93
N ASN A 99 9.05 10.11 2.14
CA ASN A 99 8.38 8.85 2.39
C ASN A 99 6.88 9.10 2.48
N SER A 100 6.05 8.22 1.91
CA SER A 100 4.60 8.32 1.99
C SER A 100 4.07 8.44 3.43
N ARG A 101 4.76 7.85 4.42
CA ARG A 101 4.40 7.97 5.84
C ARG A 101 4.61 9.37 6.42
N GLN A 102 5.45 10.21 5.80
CA GLN A 102 5.74 11.58 6.24
C GLN A 102 4.69 12.58 5.76
N LEU A 103 3.81 12.19 4.85
CA LEU A 103 2.69 13.04 4.42
C LEU A 103 1.74 13.29 5.61
N PRO A 104 1.35 14.54 5.89
CA PRO A 104 0.50 14.86 7.05
C PRO A 104 -0.78 14.03 7.12
N GLU A 105 -1.44 13.83 5.97
CA GLU A 105 -2.67 13.05 5.87
C GLU A 105 -2.46 11.56 6.15
N ASN A 106 -1.26 11.03 5.88
CA ASN A 106 -0.90 9.63 6.14
C ASN A 106 -0.44 9.43 7.59
N ALA A 107 0.30 10.39 8.14
CA ALA A 107 0.67 10.39 9.55
C ALA A 107 -0.58 10.39 10.44
N ALA A 108 -1.49 11.35 10.20
CA ALA A 108 -2.75 11.42 10.94
C ALA A 108 -3.62 10.17 10.74
N LEU A 109 -3.57 9.54 9.56
CA LEU A 109 -4.29 8.29 9.30
C LEU A 109 -3.69 7.13 10.11
N LEU A 110 -2.37 7.00 10.15
CA LEU A 110 -1.69 5.93 10.88
C LEU A 110 -1.90 6.03 12.39
N GLU A 111 -1.87 7.26 12.94
CA GLU A 111 -2.16 7.55 14.36
C GLU A 111 -3.58 7.10 14.73
N ARG A 112 -4.59 7.49 13.94
CA ARG A 112 -5.98 7.06 14.18
C ARG A 112 -6.17 5.55 14.10
N SER A 113 -5.40 4.88 13.24
CA SER A 113 -5.51 3.45 13.01
C SER A 113 -4.58 2.61 13.90
N GLU A 114 -3.80 3.21 14.81
CA GLU A 114 -2.82 2.49 15.65
C GLU A 114 -3.47 1.37 16.48
N HIS A 115 -4.70 1.60 16.95
CA HIS A 115 -5.50 0.65 17.71
C HIS A 115 -6.30 -0.34 16.86
N ASP A 116 -6.28 -0.17 15.54
CA ASP A 116 -7.04 -1.01 14.62
C ASP A 116 -6.25 -2.29 14.34
N VAL A 117 -6.76 -3.44 14.81
CA VAL A 117 -6.12 -4.74 14.68
C VAL A 117 -6.19 -5.17 13.22
N VAL A 118 -5.18 -4.79 12.44
CA VAL A 118 -5.08 -5.23 11.05
C VAL A 118 -4.83 -6.74 11.06
N SER A 119 -5.87 -7.52 10.76
CA SER A 119 -5.81 -8.99 10.73
C SER A 119 -4.55 -9.46 9.99
N VAL A 120 -3.62 -10.05 10.74
CA VAL A 120 -2.34 -10.54 10.24
C VAL A 120 -2.56 -11.97 9.79
N THR A 121 -2.46 -12.23 8.49
CA THR A 121 -2.32 -13.59 7.98
C THR A 121 -0.94 -14.10 8.38
N ALA A 122 -0.86 -14.85 9.48
CA ALA A 122 0.40 -15.41 9.96
C ALA A 122 0.81 -16.60 9.07
N VAL A 123 2.05 -16.61 8.62
CA VAL A 123 2.66 -17.78 7.97
C VAL A 123 3.41 -18.58 9.05
N VAL A 124 2.95 -19.80 9.33
CA VAL A 124 3.64 -20.73 10.23
C VAL A 124 4.75 -21.41 9.45
N LEU A 125 6.00 -21.12 9.80
CA LEU A 125 7.17 -21.80 9.25
C LEU A 125 7.63 -22.88 10.23
N HIS A 126 7.46 -24.16 9.86
CA HIS A 126 8.02 -25.27 10.64
C HIS A 126 9.49 -25.47 10.28
N LEU A 127 10.41 -25.09 11.19
CA LEU A 127 11.82 -25.46 11.04
C LEU A 127 12.06 -26.89 11.54
N PRO A 128 12.70 -27.77 10.75
CA PRO A 128 13.17 -29.05 11.25
C PRO A 128 14.35 -28.82 12.21
N THR A 129 14.23 -29.34 13.43
CA THR A 129 15.32 -29.36 14.40
C THR A 129 16.36 -30.39 13.98
N SER A 130 17.38 -29.94 13.24
CA SER A 130 18.57 -30.75 12.98
C SER A 130 19.22 -31.13 14.31
N ARG A 131 19.11 -32.40 14.71
CA ARG A 131 19.79 -32.96 15.87
C ARG A 131 21.30 -32.71 15.70
N VAL A 132 21.86 -31.86 16.55
CA VAL A 132 23.31 -31.74 16.75
C VAL A 132 23.79 -33.06 17.36
N GLY A 133 24.19 -33.98 16.49
CA GLY A 133 24.87 -35.22 16.86
C GLY A 133 26.34 -34.95 17.14
N ARG A 134 26.66 -34.84 18.43
CA ARG A 134 27.94 -35.14 19.11
C ARG A 134 29.21 -35.24 18.26
N ALA A 135 30.15 -34.33 18.55
CA ALA A 135 31.57 -34.49 18.32
C ALA A 135 32.07 -35.88 18.79
N GLY A 136 32.68 -36.65 17.88
CA GLY A 136 33.42 -37.86 18.21
C GLY A 136 34.84 -37.51 18.72
N PRO A 137 35.41 -38.32 19.63
CA PRO A 137 36.73 -38.04 20.21
C PRO A 137 37.84 -38.22 19.17
N ARG A 138 38.77 -37.28 19.10
CA ARG A 138 40.02 -37.40 18.31
C ARG A 138 40.98 -38.29 19.09
N ASN A 139 41.25 -39.49 18.57
CA ASN A 139 42.31 -40.35 19.08
C ASN A 139 43.68 -39.75 18.72
N ALA A 140 44.56 -39.67 19.71
CA ALA A 140 45.99 -39.48 19.52
C ALA A 140 46.66 -40.86 19.43
N ALA A 141 47.45 -41.07 18.38
CA ALA A 141 48.53 -42.06 18.28
C ALA A 141 49.48 -41.61 17.15
#